data_AF-A0A3L7R5Q4-F1
#
_entry.id   AF-A0A3L7R5Q4-F1
#
_cell.length_a   1.000
_cell.length_b   1.000
_cell.length_c   1.000
_cell.angle_alpha   90.00
_cell.angle_beta   90.00
_cell.angle_gamma   90.00
#
_symmetry.space_group_name_H-M   'P 1'
#
loop_
_entity.id
_entity.type
_entity.pdbx_description
1 polymer ?
#
loop_
_entity_poly.entity_id
_entity_poly.type
_entity_poly.pdbx_seq_one_letter_code
_entity_poly.pdbx_strand_id
1 'polypeptide(L)'
;MIACTNIASADIGFASAVALSRAAVPQGTLLEITQRLQNDVWIYKGSAYDIGLTVDWGARFDRETGAAMGVDVDSVDQSSLSSLQQIMERIATATIDFADAEVIANTVSGRTDVEKMQFDMEAGVLAFQVEYFDGVTKIYVDSVTGGVIPHHNGDDSIEDTVPSATMLAAITLAEQALGGGWMTIGSESESENVGSVVEVLLLNIKSGMLAQADVVAGAVTTVVEFSPSSSQASKVAKILAALPLIVVSASDAVTATESSYPGAGINEIELEVETEKSGTTVQWKISLVTADLIEVDAFIDATQPIGGGFRYATAPTNFVAGDFNSDGMVNAVDLLEAINMWGAVNPPMDLDHDGVVGAGDLTTILTNWS
;
A
#
# COMPACT_ATOMS: atom_id res chain seq x y z
N MET A 1 33.28 -41.72 26.78
CA MET A 1 32.27 -41.26 25.81
C MET A 1 31.45 -40.20 26.55
N ILE A 2 31.87 -38.93 26.45
CA ILE A 2 31.16 -37.82 27.11
C ILE A 2 29.99 -37.49 26.20
N ALA A 3 28.77 -37.64 26.71
CA ALA A 3 27.57 -37.24 26.01
C ALA A 3 27.58 -35.71 25.87
N CYS A 4 27.71 -35.22 24.63
CA CYS A 4 27.35 -33.85 24.30
C CYS A 4 25.83 -33.74 24.40
N THR A 5 25.34 -33.29 25.55
CA THR A 5 24.01 -32.72 25.66
C THR A 5 24.00 -31.44 24.84
N ASN A 6 23.30 -31.44 23.71
CA ASN A 6 22.85 -30.22 23.05
C ASN A 6 21.94 -29.49 24.05
N ILE A 7 22.52 -28.59 24.85
CA ILE A 7 21.75 -27.55 25.51
C ILE A 7 21.27 -26.69 24.35
N ALA A 8 19.96 -26.63 24.12
CA ALA A 8 19.40 -25.63 23.23
C ALA A 8 19.93 -24.27 23.72
N SER A 9 20.77 -23.62 22.92
CA SER A 9 21.19 -22.24 23.16
C SER A 9 19.92 -21.43 23.35
N ALA A 10 19.75 -20.82 24.52
CA ALA A 10 18.58 -20.00 24.83
C ALA A 10 18.70 -18.68 24.09
N ASP A 11 18.53 -18.72 22.76
CA ASP A 11 18.43 -17.50 21.95
C ASP A 11 17.32 -16.62 22.53
N ILE A 12 17.67 -15.39 22.91
CA ILE A 12 16.70 -14.43 23.43
C ILE A 12 15.65 -14.03 22.37
N GLY A 13 15.97 -14.22 21.08
CA GLY A 13 15.14 -13.87 19.93
C GLY A 13 15.11 -12.37 19.62
N PHE A 14 14.64 -12.03 18.42
CA PHE A 14 14.58 -10.65 17.94
C PHE A 14 13.69 -9.76 18.79
N ALA A 15 12.52 -10.23 19.22
CA ALA A 15 11.62 -9.44 20.07
C ALA A 15 12.31 -8.94 21.35
N SER A 16 13.09 -9.80 22.01
CA SER A 16 13.88 -9.41 23.19
C SER A 16 15.01 -8.45 22.81
N ALA A 17 15.73 -8.71 21.71
CA ALA A 17 16.81 -7.86 21.23
C ALA A 17 16.33 -6.44 20.85
N VAL A 18 15.14 -6.33 20.25
CA VAL A 18 14.46 -5.05 19.92
C VAL A 18 14.18 -4.27 21.20
N ALA A 19 13.55 -4.92 22.19
CA ALA A 19 13.23 -4.28 23.47
C ALA A 19 14.49 -3.81 24.20
N LEU A 20 15.54 -4.64 24.23
CA LEU A 20 16.83 -4.29 24.83
C LEU A 20 17.51 -3.13 24.10
N SER A 21 17.48 -3.11 22.76
CA SER A 21 18.09 -2.05 21.94
C SER A 21 17.41 -0.70 22.18
N ARG A 22 16.07 -0.66 22.17
CA ARG A 22 15.30 0.56 22.49
C ARG A 22 15.54 1.04 23.91
N ALA A 23 15.69 0.12 24.88
CA ALA A 23 16.01 0.49 26.26
C ALA A 23 17.44 1.04 26.43
N ALA A 24 18.41 0.53 25.65
CA ALA A 24 19.79 1.01 25.69
C ALA A 24 19.98 2.38 25.01
N VAL A 25 19.15 2.70 24.01
CA VAL A 25 19.23 3.95 23.24
C VAL A 25 17.83 4.59 23.13
N PRO A 26 17.23 5.05 24.24
CA PRO A 26 15.86 5.55 24.24
C PRO A 26 15.67 6.86 23.47
N GLN A 27 16.76 7.59 23.19
CA GLN A 27 16.75 8.81 22.39
C GLN A 27 16.82 8.57 20.88
N GLY A 28 17.12 7.34 20.45
CA GLY A 28 17.29 6.98 19.05
C GLY A 28 16.09 6.20 18.50
N THR A 29 15.86 6.32 17.21
CA THR A 29 14.90 5.49 16.46
C THR A 29 15.62 4.22 16.01
N LEU A 30 15.20 3.05 16.50
CA LEU A 30 15.74 1.76 16.09
C LEU A 30 15.29 1.44 14.66
N LEU A 31 16.25 1.31 13.74
CA LEU A 31 15.97 1.01 12.32
C LEU A 31 16.48 -0.35 11.86
N GLU A 32 17.38 -1.00 12.60
CA GLU A 32 17.93 -2.31 12.24
C GLU A 32 18.21 -3.14 13.50
N ILE A 33 17.95 -4.45 13.42
CA ILE A 33 18.48 -5.46 14.32
C ILE A 33 19.17 -6.54 13.48
N THR A 34 20.40 -6.88 13.84
CA THR A 34 21.18 -7.95 13.20
C THR A 34 21.68 -8.93 14.24
N GLN A 35 21.61 -10.24 13.98
CA GLN A 35 22.39 -11.23 14.71
C GLN A 35 23.61 -11.67 13.91
N ARG A 36 24.76 -11.76 14.56
CA ARG A 36 26.02 -12.16 13.91
C ARG A 36 27.02 -12.73 14.90
N LEU A 37 27.99 -13.47 14.38
CA LEU A 37 29.15 -13.92 15.14
C LEU A 37 30.20 -12.80 15.22
N GLN A 38 30.58 -12.39 16.43
CA GLN A 38 31.65 -11.43 16.67
C GLN A 38 32.61 -11.97 17.73
N ASN A 39 33.89 -12.16 17.36
CA ASN A 39 34.92 -12.73 18.24
C ASN A 39 34.49 -14.07 18.88
N ASP A 40 33.96 -14.99 18.08
CA ASP A 40 33.44 -16.30 18.49
C ASP A 40 32.23 -16.26 19.45
N VAL A 41 31.60 -15.09 19.64
CA VAL A 41 30.37 -14.91 20.43
C VAL A 41 29.23 -14.49 19.52
N TRP A 42 28.09 -15.16 19.62
CA TRP A 42 26.87 -14.74 18.95
C TRP A 42 26.28 -13.53 19.66
N ILE A 43 26.00 -12.48 18.90
CA ILE A 43 25.43 -11.25 19.43
C ILE A 43 24.21 -10.83 18.62
N TYR A 44 23.34 -10.06 19.28
CA TYR A 44 22.45 -9.11 18.61
C TYR A 44 23.09 -7.73 18.61
N LYS A 45 22.96 -7.00 17.50
CA LYS A 45 23.25 -5.57 17.39
C LYS A 45 21.98 -4.84 16.93
N GLY A 46 21.53 -3.85 17.69
CA GLY A 46 20.54 -2.88 17.24
C GLY A 46 21.19 -1.57 16.81
N SER A 47 20.85 -1.08 15.62
CA SER A 47 21.32 0.20 15.09
C SER A 47 20.20 1.23 15.19
N ALA A 48 20.41 2.26 16.01
CA ALA A 48 19.44 3.32 16.27
C ALA A 48 20.01 4.69 15.88
N TYR A 49 19.17 5.56 15.35
CA TYR A 49 19.58 6.84 14.74
C TYR A 49 18.94 8.03 15.44
N ASP A 50 19.64 9.16 15.50
CA ASP A 50 19.05 10.41 15.94
C ASP A 50 18.18 11.02 14.83
N ILE A 51 17.27 11.92 15.21
CA ILE A 51 16.38 12.61 14.26
C ILE A 51 17.14 13.43 13.20
N GLY A 52 18.35 13.89 13.53
CA GLY A 52 19.20 14.63 12.61
C GLY A 52 20.00 13.76 11.64
N LEU A 53 19.95 12.43 11.81
CA LEU A 53 20.77 11.47 11.07
C LEU A 53 22.27 11.84 11.11
N THR A 54 22.74 12.24 12.30
CA THR A 54 24.13 12.59 12.57
C THR A 54 24.86 11.51 13.38
N VAL A 55 24.13 10.71 14.14
CA VAL A 55 24.64 9.68 15.05
C VAL A 55 23.95 8.33 14.78
N ASP A 56 24.76 7.28 14.69
CA ASP A 56 24.35 5.87 14.71
C ASP A 56 24.81 5.25 16.03
N TRP A 57 23.86 4.74 16.81
CA TRP A 57 24.13 3.97 18.03
C TRP A 57 23.98 2.48 17.78
N GLY A 58 25.07 1.74 17.95
CA GLY A 58 25.11 0.28 17.85
C GLY A 58 25.05 -0.40 19.22
N ALA A 59 23.85 -0.66 19.74
CA ALA A 59 23.68 -1.40 21.00
C ALA A 59 23.90 -2.90 20.79
N ARG A 60 24.75 -3.54 21.60
CA ARG A 60 25.10 -4.96 21.47
C ARG A 60 24.71 -5.77 22.70
N PHE A 61 24.19 -6.97 22.46
CA PHE A 61 23.78 -7.92 23.49
C PHE A 61 24.27 -9.32 23.15
N ASP A 62 24.67 -10.06 24.18
CA ASP A 62 24.93 -11.49 24.06
C ASP A 62 23.63 -12.22 23.69
N ARG A 63 23.67 -13.05 22.64
CA ARG A 63 22.47 -13.70 22.07
C ARG A 63 21.82 -14.69 23.03
N GLU A 64 22.60 -15.37 23.86
CA GLU A 64 22.08 -16.44 24.73
C GLU A 64 21.56 -15.90 26.07
N THR A 65 22.10 -14.79 26.54
CA THR A 65 21.83 -14.26 27.89
C THR A 65 21.10 -12.92 27.88
N GLY A 66 21.13 -12.18 26.77
CA GLY A 66 20.65 -10.79 26.70
C GLY A 66 21.52 -9.80 27.47
N ALA A 67 22.70 -10.22 27.94
CA ALA A 67 23.61 -9.35 28.66
C ALA A 67 24.14 -8.23 27.75
N ALA A 68 24.04 -6.97 28.19
CA ALA A 68 24.55 -5.83 27.45
C ALA A 68 26.08 -5.91 27.34
N MET A 69 26.59 -5.76 26.11
CA MET A 69 28.02 -5.77 25.81
C MET A 69 28.58 -4.37 25.56
N GLY A 70 27.71 -3.40 25.22
CA GLY A 70 28.05 -1.99 25.06
C GLY A 70 27.20 -1.31 23.99
N VAL A 71 27.39 -0.01 23.85
CA VAL A 71 26.79 0.81 22.79
C VAL A 71 27.92 1.52 22.06
N ASP A 72 28.10 1.19 20.79
CA ASP A 72 29.01 1.92 19.91
C ASP A 72 28.32 3.22 19.45
N VAL A 73 29.10 4.28 19.24
CA VAL A 73 28.59 5.59 18.79
C VAL A 73 29.41 6.01 17.58
N ASP A 74 28.78 5.98 16.42
CA ASP A 74 29.39 6.28 15.14
C ASP A 74 28.67 7.45 14.46
N SER A 75 29.32 8.06 13.47
CA SER A 75 28.65 9.01 12.57
C SER A 75 27.89 8.26 11.50
N VAL A 76 26.71 8.76 11.10
CA VAL A 76 25.94 8.18 9.99
C VAL A 76 26.75 8.20 8.69
N ASP A 77 26.74 7.07 7.98
CA ASP A 77 27.37 6.95 6.67
C ASP A 77 26.66 7.85 5.65
N GLN A 78 27.44 8.68 4.96
CA GLN A 78 26.92 9.64 3.99
C GLN A 78 26.26 8.95 2.79
N SER A 79 26.70 7.73 2.44
CA SER A 79 26.05 6.93 1.38
C SER A 79 24.61 6.55 1.72
N SER A 80 24.31 6.38 3.01
CA SER A 80 23.01 5.89 3.49
C SER A 80 22.03 7.02 3.81
N LEU A 81 22.47 8.27 3.83
CA LEU A 81 21.66 9.40 4.30
C LEU A 81 20.35 9.56 3.52
N SER A 82 20.37 9.45 2.18
CA SER A 82 19.16 9.63 1.38
C SER A 82 18.11 8.55 1.66
N SER A 83 18.53 7.31 1.90
CA SER A 83 17.62 6.21 2.23
C SER A 83 17.09 6.36 3.66
N LEU A 84 17.97 6.69 4.61
CA LEU A 84 17.57 6.94 6.00
C LEU A 84 16.63 8.14 6.13
N GLN A 85 16.80 9.19 5.33
CA GLN A 85 15.88 10.33 5.30
C GLN A 85 14.48 9.89 4.88
N GLN A 86 14.36 9.12 3.81
CA GLN A 86 13.07 8.60 3.34
C GLN A 86 12.39 7.69 4.38
N ILE A 87 13.17 6.82 5.06
CA ILE A 87 12.68 5.98 6.15
C ILE A 87 12.18 6.84 7.30
N MET A 88 12.98 7.81 7.77
CA MET A 88 12.63 8.65 8.92
C MET A 88 11.43 9.55 8.66
N GLU A 89 11.23 10.01 7.43
CA GLU A 89 10.04 10.77 7.03
C GLU A 89 8.75 9.94 7.14
N ARG A 90 8.85 8.60 7.07
CA ARG A 90 7.72 7.68 7.01
C ARG A 90 7.57 6.79 8.23
N ILE A 91 8.57 6.72 9.10
CA ILE A 91 8.58 5.78 10.25
C ILE A 91 7.35 5.90 11.15
N ALA A 92 6.72 7.08 11.19
CA ALA A 92 5.50 7.33 11.96
C ALA A 92 4.23 6.69 11.35
N THR A 93 4.26 6.22 10.10
CA THR A 93 3.13 5.51 9.47
C THR A 93 3.13 4.02 9.77
N ALA A 94 4.24 3.46 10.24
CA ALA A 94 4.31 2.04 10.58
C ALA A 94 3.29 1.68 11.66
N THR A 95 2.48 0.65 11.40
CA THR A 95 1.44 0.13 12.29
C THR A 95 1.85 -1.17 12.97
N ILE A 96 2.80 -1.90 12.37
CA ILE A 96 3.38 -3.13 12.90
C ILE A 96 4.84 -2.92 13.34
N ASP A 97 5.37 -3.85 14.12
CA ASP A 97 6.74 -3.80 14.64
C ASP A 97 7.59 -5.01 14.17
N PHE A 98 8.88 -5.00 14.49
CA PHE A 98 9.84 -6.06 14.14
C PHE A 98 9.35 -7.48 14.48
N ALA A 99 8.66 -7.66 15.60
CA ALA A 99 8.16 -8.98 16.01
C ALA A 99 7.02 -9.48 15.10
N ASP A 100 6.15 -8.59 14.65
CA ASP A 100 5.07 -8.93 13.72
C ASP A 100 5.66 -9.28 12.35
N ALA A 101 6.60 -8.45 11.87
CA ALA A 101 7.32 -8.68 10.61
C ALA A 101 8.07 -10.03 10.60
N GLU A 102 8.73 -10.39 11.70
CA GLU A 102 9.38 -11.70 11.85
C GLU A 102 8.39 -12.86 11.70
N VAL A 103 7.23 -12.77 12.36
CA VAL A 103 6.18 -13.81 12.31
C VAL A 103 5.65 -13.96 10.88
N ILE A 104 5.36 -12.84 10.21
CA ILE A 104 4.85 -12.81 8.84
C ILE A 104 5.88 -13.43 7.89
N ALA A 105 7.13 -12.94 7.93
CA ALA A 105 8.19 -13.42 7.07
C ALA A 105 8.51 -14.90 7.27
N ASN A 106 8.55 -15.37 8.53
CA ASN A 106 8.79 -16.78 8.86
C ASN A 106 7.66 -17.69 8.36
N THR A 107 6.42 -17.21 8.45
CA THR A 107 5.26 -17.94 7.96
C THR A 107 5.32 -18.14 6.44
N VAL A 108 5.63 -17.08 5.70
CA VAL A 108 5.67 -17.12 4.23
C VAL A 108 6.89 -17.87 3.71
N SER A 109 8.06 -17.68 4.32
CA SER A 109 9.29 -18.37 3.91
C SER A 109 9.39 -19.82 4.39
N GLY A 110 8.63 -20.20 5.42
CA GLY A 110 8.79 -21.48 6.12
C GLY A 110 10.10 -21.60 6.91
N ARG A 111 10.75 -20.47 7.22
CA ARG A 111 12.04 -20.39 7.90
C ARG A 111 11.92 -19.78 9.30
N THR A 112 12.97 -19.92 10.10
CA THR A 112 13.04 -19.38 11.47
C THR A 112 14.42 -18.87 11.85
N ASP A 113 15.33 -18.75 10.88
CA ASP A 113 16.75 -18.43 11.06
C ASP A 113 17.07 -17.06 10.45
N VAL A 114 16.29 -16.07 10.86
CA VAL A 114 16.46 -14.66 10.47
C VAL A 114 17.84 -14.19 10.92
N GLU A 115 18.65 -13.65 10.02
CA GLU A 115 19.94 -13.03 10.33
C GLU A 115 19.78 -11.56 10.69
N LYS A 116 18.92 -10.85 9.94
CA LYS A 116 18.79 -9.40 10.02
C LYS A 116 17.37 -8.96 9.72
N MET A 117 16.92 -7.93 10.44
CA MET A 117 15.72 -7.16 10.10
C MET A 117 16.07 -5.68 10.08
N GLN A 118 15.62 -4.97 9.05
CA GLN A 118 15.79 -3.52 8.95
C GLN A 118 14.58 -2.86 8.31
N PHE A 119 14.35 -1.59 8.61
CA PHE A 119 13.52 -0.76 7.74
C PHE A 119 14.26 -0.51 6.43
N ASP A 120 13.53 -0.60 5.32
CA ASP A 120 13.98 -0.27 3.98
C ASP A 120 12.86 0.40 3.18
N MET A 121 13.22 1.04 2.07
CA MET A 121 12.26 1.57 1.10
C MET A 121 12.19 0.63 -0.10
N GLU A 122 11.14 -0.17 -0.18
CA GLU A 122 10.94 -1.14 -1.26
C GLU A 122 9.82 -0.66 -2.18
N ALA A 123 10.11 -0.36 -3.45
CA ALA A 123 9.14 0.20 -4.40
C ALA A 123 8.34 1.40 -3.84
N GLY A 124 8.98 2.25 -3.03
CA GLY A 124 8.30 3.37 -2.39
C GLY A 124 7.38 2.99 -1.23
N VAL A 125 7.37 1.74 -0.78
CA VAL A 125 6.73 1.26 0.46
C VAL A 125 7.76 1.28 1.59
N LEU A 126 7.36 1.74 2.78
CA LEU A 126 8.19 1.58 3.98
C LEU A 126 8.04 0.14 4.47
N ALA A 127 9.09 -0.66 4.34
CA ALA A 127 9.05 -2.08 4.58
C ALA A 127 10.02 -2.50 5.70
N PHE A 128 9.71 -3.60 6.37
CA PHE A 128 10.70 -4.43 7.02
C PHE A 128 11.30 -5.38 6.01
N GLN A 129 12.60 -5.25 5.72
CA GLN A 129 13.37 -6.28 5.05
C GLN A 129 13.84 -7.31 6.08
N VAL A 130 13.34 -8.53 5.98
CA VAL A 130 13.72 -9.69 6.79
C VAL A 130 14.66 -10.59 5.98
N GLU A 131 15.92 -10.66 6.39
CA GLU A 131 16.97 -11.43 5.72
C GLU A 131 17.36 -12.65 6.57
N TYR A 132 17.56 -13.79 5.90
CA TYR A 132 17.92 -15.06 6.53
C TYR A 132 19.38 -15.43 6.28
N PHE A 133 19.94 -16.32 7.11
CA PHE A 133 21.37 -16.71 7.08
C PHE A 133 21.88 -17.37 5.78
N ASP A 134 21.03 -17.66 4.81
CA ASP A 134 21.51 -18.11 3.50
C ASP A 134 22.05 -16.96 2.64
N GLY A 135 21.84 -15.70 3.07
CA GLY A 135 22.25 -14.50 2.35
C GLY A 135 21.52 -14.30 1.01
N VAL A 136 20.43 -15.04 0.79
CA VAL A 136 19.67 -15.03 -0.46
C VAL A 136 18.19 -14.78 -0.20
N THR A 137 17.62 -15.44 0.81
CA THR A 137 16.21 -15.28 1.13
C THR A 137 15.98 -13.95 1.83
N LYS A 138 15.16 -13.09 1.22
CA LYS A 138 14.68 -11.83 1.79
C LYS A 138 13.17 -11.77 1.63
N ILE A 139 12.47 -11.39 2.71
CA ILE A 139 11.04 -11.11 2.67
C ILE A 139 10.86 -9.64 3.03
N TYR A 140 10.11 -8.92 2.21
CA TYR A 140 9.73 -7.54 2.45
C TYR A 140 8.30 -7.51 2.98
N VAL A 141 8.14 -6.99 4.20
CA VAL A 141 6.84 -6.86 4.86
C VAL A 141 6.51 -5.38 4.96
N ASP A 142 5.40 -4.95 4.37
CA ASP A 142 4.93 -3.59 4.50
C ASP A 142 4.68 -3.26 5.99
N SER A 143 5.30 -2.18 6.46
CA SER A 143 5.19 -1.73 7.85
C SER A 143 3.82 -1.16 8.21
N VAL A 144 2.99 -0.81 7.22
CA VAL A 144 1.66 -0.21 7.39
C VAL A 144 0.56 -1.27 7.37
N THR A 145 0.61 -2.21 6.44
CA THR A 145 -0.45 -3.22 6.27
C THR A 145 -0.11 -4.55 6.96
N GLY A 146 1.18 -4.83 7.17
CA GLY A 146 1.66 -6.17 7.55
C GLY A 146 1.58 -7.20 6.40
N GLY A 147 1.27 -6.77 5.18
CA GLY A 147 1.31 -7.61 4.00
C GLY A 147 2.72 -7.87 3.52
N VAL A 148 2.96 -9.02 2.87
CA VAL A 148 4.20 -9.23 2.13
C VAL A 148 4.12 -8.47 0.82
N ILE A 149 5.16 -7.70 0.52
CA ILE A 149 5.27 -6.97 -0.75
C ILE A 149 5.52 -8.01 -1.85
N PRO A 150 4.61 -8.15 -2.84
CA PRO A 150 4.73 -9.15 -3.87
C PRO A 150 5.79 -8.76 -4.89
N HIS A 151 6.83 -9.58 -5.02
CA HIS A 151 7.80 -9.52 -6.12
C HIS A 151 7.41 -10.53 -7.17
N HIS A 152 6.62 -10.11 -8.16
CA HIS A 152 6.19 -10.99 -9.24
C HIS A 152 7.32 -11.26 -10.23
N ASN A 153 7.37 -12.48 -10.72
CA ASN A 153 8.16 -12.87 -11.88
C ASN A 153 7.35 -12.63 -13.16
N GLY A 154 8.00 -12.65 -14.32
CA GLY A 154 7.33 -12.38 -15.59
C GLY A 154 6.26 -13.40 -16.02
N ASP A 155 6.11 -14.51 -15.30
CA ASP A 155 5.09 -15.55 -15.50
C ASP A 155 4.00 -15.58 -14.42
N ASP A 156 4.13 -14.74 -13.37
CA ASP A 156 3.11 -14.62 -12.33
C ASP A 156 1.89 -13.87 -12.87
N SER A 157 0.71 -14.20 -12.32
CA SER A 157 -0.52 -13.45 -12.62
C SER A 157 -0.40 -12.09 -11.93
N ILE A 158 -0.49 -11.02 -12.71
CA ILE A 158 -0.43 -9.65 -12.24
C ILE A 158 -1.68 -8.91 -12.68
N GLU A 159 -2.09 -7.89 -11.93
CA GLU A 159 -3.23 -7.07 -12.30
C GLU A 159 -3.07 -6.48 -13.72
N ASP A 160 -4.17 -6.51 -14.48
CA ASP A 160 -4.21 -5.87 -15.79
C ASP A 160 -4.10 -4.35 -15.60
N THR A 161 -3.28 -3.71 -16.43
CA THR A 161 -3.00 -2.28 -16.29
C THR A 161 -2.95 -1.58 -17.65
N VAL A 162 -3.15 -0.27 -17.62
CA VAL A 162 -2.90 0.62 -18.75
C VAL A 162 -1.76 1.60 -18.47
N PRO A 163 -1.02 2.06 -19.49
CA PRO A 163 -0.02 3.11 -19.30
C PRO A 163 -0.66 4.40 -18.76
N SER A 164 0.08 5.16 -17.94
CA SER A 164 -0.35 6.47 -17.41
C SER A 164 -0.89 7.42 -18.49
N ALA A 165 -0.31 7.40 -19.70
CA ALA A 165 -0.78 8.22 -20.82
C ALA A 165 -2.18 7.82 -21.32
N THR A 166 -2.52 6.54 -21.29
CA THR A 166 -3.85 6.02 -21.65
C THR A 166 -4.86 6.42 -20.58
N MET A 167 -4.52 6.25 -19.30
CA MET A 167 -5.35 6.65 -18.17
C MET A 167 -5.65 8.16 -18.18
N LEU A 168 -4.63 9.00 -18.37
CA LEU A 168 -4.79 10.45 -18.51
C LEU A 168 -5.71 10.85 -19.67
N ALA A 169 -5.55 10.18 -20.82
CA ALA A 169 -6.38 10.42 -21.98
C ALA A 169 -7.84 10.06 -21.71
N ALA A 170 -8.10 8.94 -21.03
CA ALA A 170 -9.44 8.50 -20.66
C ALA A 170 -10.14 9.49 -19.70
N ILE A 171 -9.47 9.88 -18.61
CA ILE A 171 -9.96 10.90 -17.68
C ILE A 171 -10.33 12.18 -18.42
N THR A 172 -9.42 12.67 -19.27
CA THR A 172 -9.63 13.89 -20.05
C THR A 172 -10.85 13.78 -20.98
N LEU A 173 -11.02 12.64 -21.65
CA LEU A 173 -12.13 12.41 -22.58
C LEU A 173 -13.48 12.30 -21.84
N ALA A 174 -13.51 11.62 -20.70
CA ALA A 174 -14.71 11.47 -19.87
C ALA A 174 -15.18 12.82 -19.30
N GLU A 175 -14.26 13.61 -18.76
CA GLU A 175 -14.57 14.96 -18.26
C GLU A 175 -15.06 15.89 -19.38
N GLN A 176 -14.50 15.77 -20.59
CA GLN A 176 -14.96 16.53 -21.76
C GLN A 176 -16.36 16.11 -22.22
N ALA A 177 -16.69 14.82 -22.15
CA ALA A 177 -17.98 14.29 -22.61
C ALA A 177 -19.15 14.77 -21.74
N LEU A 178 -18.96 14.78 -20.42
CA LEU A 178 -19.97 15.25 -19.46
C LEU A 178 -19.94 16.77 -19.25
N GLY A 179 -18.78 17.38 -19.43
CA GLY A 179 -18.59 18.83 -19.37
C GLY A 179 -18.52 19.42 -17.96
N GLY A 180 -18.59 20.75 -17.89
CA GLY A 180 -18.34 21.49 -16.66
C GLY A 180 -19.31 21.16 -15.52
N GLY A 181 -18.77 20.82 -14.35
CA GLY A 181 -19.53 20.45 -13.15
C GLY A 181 -19.45 18.97 -12.79
N TRP A 182 -18.85 18.16 -13.66
CA TRP A 182 -18.43 16.79 -13.36
C TRP A 182 -16.94 16.79 -13.03
N MET A 183 -16.59 16.01 -12.00
CA MET A 183 -15.23 15.85 -11.52
C MET A 183 -14.95 14.36 -11.43
N THR A 184 -13.85 13.90 -12.03
CA THR A 184 -13.39 12.52 -11.83
C THR A 184 -13.12 12.29 -10.34
N ILE A 185 -13.64 11.19 -9.80
CA ILE A 185 -13.39 10.74 -8.42
C ILE A 185 -12.83 9.32 -8.36
N GLY A 186 -12.85 8.61 -9.49
CA GLY A 186 -12.14 7.35 -9.64
C GLY A 186 -12.05 6.91 -11.09
N SER A 187 -11.24 5.89 -11.33
CA SER A 187 -11.14 5.23 -12.63
C SER A 187 -10.54 3.84 -12.46
N GLU A 188 -10.96 2.91 -13.29
CA GLU A 188 -10.45 1.54 -13.31
C GLU A 188 -10.13 1.14 -14.75
N SER A 189 -9.13 0.26 -14.93
CA SER A 189 -8.79 -0.29 -16.23
C SER A 189 -9.03 -1.78 -16.27
N GLU A 190 -9.78 -2.22 -17.27
CA GLU A 190 -10.09 -3.63 -17.45
C GLU A 190 -9.64 -4.14 -18.81
N SER A 191 -9.32 -5.43 -18.88
CA SER A 191 -9.02 -6.12 -20.13
C SER A 191 -10.27 -6.82 -20.65
N GLU A 192 -10.89 -6.26 -21.68
CA GLU A 192 -12.04 -6.87 -22.33
C GLU A 192 -11.69 -7.46 -23.71
N ASN A 193 -12.65 -8.21 -24.30
CA ASN A 193 -12.54 -8.73 -25.67
C ASN A 193 -12.30 -7.63 -26.72
N VAL A 194 -12.66 -6.38 -26.42
CA VAL A 194 -12.50 -5.21 -27.29
C VAL A 194 -11.15 -4.50 -27.12
N GLY A 195 -10.32 -4.96 -26.18
CA GLY A 195 -9.08 -4.32 -25.73
C GLY A 195 -9.22 -3.76 -24.32
N SER A 196 -8.23 -2.99 -23.88
CA SER A 196 -8.29 -2.31 -22.59
C SER A 196 -9.40 -1.25 -22.59
N VAL A 197 -10.29 -1.36 -21.63
CA VAL A 197 -11.33 -0.37 -21.31
C VAL A 197 -10.83 0.42 -20.10
N VAL A 198 -11.05 1.74 -20.12
CA VAL A 198 -10.87 2.56 -18.93
C VAL A 198 -12.22 3.12 -18.54
N GLU A 199 -12.73 2.67 -17.39
CA GLU A 199 -13.95 3.15 -16.79
C GLU A 199 -13.62 4.35 -15.91
N VAL A 200 -14.28 5.48 -16.14
CA VAL A 200 -14.05 6.71 -15.38
C VAL A 200 -15.30 7.03 -14.57
N LEU A 201 -15.17 7.09 -13.24
CA LEU A 201 -16.24 7.47 -12.32
C LEU A 201 -16.17 8.98 -12.03
N LEU A 202 -17.25 9.69 -12.34
CA LEU A 202 -17.36 11.13 -12.19
C LEU A 202 -18.49 11.50 -11.22
N LEU A 203 -18.22 12.49 -10.39
CA LEU A 203 -19.18 13.12 -9.48
C LEU A 203 -19.63 14.48 -10.05
N ASN A 204 -20.93 14.67 -10.15
CA ASN A 204 -21.50 15.99 -10.36
C ASN A 204 -21.47 16.81 -9.07
N ILE A 205 -20.54 17.75 -8.97
CA ILE A 205 -20.25 18.50 -7.73
C ILE A 205 -21.40 19.39 -7.23
N LYS A 206 -22.46 19.57 -8.03
CA LYS A 206 -23.64 20.37 -7.66
C LYS A 206 -24.83 19.51 -7.23
N SER A 207 -25.06 18.41 -7.93
CA SER A 207 -26.23 17.56 -7.71
C SER A 207 -25.95 16.35 -6.83
N GLY A 208 -24.69 15.93 -6.73
CA GLY A 208 -24.31 14.67 -6.08
C GLY A 208 -24.59 13.42 -6.93
N MET A 209 -24.99 13.58 -8.19
CA MET A 209 -25.13 12.45 -9.12
C MET A 209 -23.77 11.88 -9.52
N LEU A 210 -23.75 10.58 -9.81
CA LEU A 210 -22.59 9.90 -10.37
C LEU A 210 -22.80 9.63 -11.86
N ALA A 211 -21.68 9.48 -12.57
CA ALA A 211 -21.66 9.00 -13.94
C ALA A 211 -20.45 8.08 -14.13
N GLN A 212 -20.63 6.99 -14.87
CA GLN A 212 -19.52 6.20 -15.39
C GLN A 212 -19.41 6.44 -16.90
N ALA A 213 -18.19 6.68 -17.36
CA ALA A 213 -17.89 6.80 -18.78
C ALA A 213 -16.81 5.79 -19.17
N ASP A 214 -17.10 4.92 -20.13
CA ASP A 214 -16.13 3.93 -20.57
C ASP A 214 -15.38 4.48 -21.79
N VAL A 215 -14.06 4.35 -21.75
CA VAL A 215 -13.17 4.82 -22.81
C VAL A 215 -12.43 3.64 -23.42
N VAL A 216 -12.66 3.41 -24.71
CA VAL A 216 -12.03 2.34 -25.47
C VAL A 216 -11.28 2.93 -26.66
N ALA A 217 -10.01 2.57 -26.81
CA ALA A 217 -9.17 3.02 -27.92
C ALA A 217 -9.18 4.56 -28.16
N GLY A 218 -9.24 5.34 -27.08
CA GLY A 218 -9.20 6.81 -27.13
C GLY A 218 -10.52 7.49 -27.51
N ALA A 219 -11.66 6.81 -27.35
CA ALA A 219 -12.98 7.39 -27.52
C ALA A 219 -13.92 6.96 -26.38
N VAL A 220 -14.77 7.88 -25.93
CA VAL A 220 -15.87 7.56 -25.01
C VAL A 220 -16.91 6.74 -25.78
N THR A 221 -17.18 5.52 -25.32
CA THR A 221 -18.14 4.61 -25.95
C THR A 221 -19.53 4.69 -25.31
N THR A 222 -19.57 4.98 -24.02
CA THR A 222 -20.74 4.90 -23.15
C THR A 222 -20.63 5.97 -22.08
N VAL A 223 -21.77 6.52 -21.67
CA VAL A 223 -21.90 7.38 -20.50
C VAL A 223 -23.21 7.03 -19.82
N VAL A 224 -23.13 6.64 -18.56
CA VAL A 224 -24.28 6.24 -17.75
C VAL A 224 -24.32 7.11 -16.51
N GLU A 225 -25.33 7.97 -16.40
CA GLU A 225 -25.59 8.76 -15.19
C GLU A 225 -26.53 8.00 -14.26
N PHE A 226 -26.22 8.00 -12.96
CA PHE A 226 -26.98 7.28 -11.95
C PHE A 226 -26.97 8.02 -10.59
N SER A 227 -27.92 7.63 -9.73
CA SER A 227 -27.97 8.14 -8.35
C SER A 227 -27.11 7.25 -7.45
N PRO A 228 -26.22 7.81 -6.61
CA PRO A 228 -25.43 7.00 -5.70
C PRO A 228 -26.34 6.31 -4.66
N SER A 229 -25.95 5.11 -4.26
CA SER A 229 -26.65 4.30 -3.26
C SER A 229 -25.74 3.96 -2.07
N SER A 230 -26.31 3.60 -0.91
CA SER A 230 -25.56 3.00 0.21
C SER A 230 -24.18 3.63 0.51
N SER A 231 -23.09 2.87 0.39
CA SER A 231 -21.71 3.37 0.56
C SER A 231 -21.36 4.49 -0.41
N GLN A 232 -21.74 4.39 -1.69
CA GLN A 232 -21.54 5.43 -2.71
C GLN A 232 -22.15 6.76 -2.27
N ALA A 233 -23.36 6.76 -1.71
CA ALA A 233 -24.01 7.98 -1.23
C ALA A 233 -23.25 8.61 -0.05
N SER A 234 -22.66 7.77 0.81
CA SER A 234 -21.81 8.21 1.93
C SER A 234 -20.47 8.74 1.44
N LYS A 235 -19.80 8.07 0.50
CA LYS A 235 -18.56 8.51 -0.17
C LYS A 235 -18.78 9.85 -0.88
N VAL A 236 -19.85 9.99 -1.68
CA VAL A 236 -20.21 11.25 -2.33
C VAL A 236 -20.41 12.38 -1.32
N ALA A 237 -21.12 12.14 -0.22
CA ALA A 237 -21.31 13.16 0.81
C ALA A 237 -19.99 13.61 1.46
N LYS A 238 -19.07 12.67 1.73
CA LYS A 238 -17.72 12.95 2.23
C LYS A 238 -16.93 13.80 1.23
N ILE A 239 -16.91 13.42 -0.06
CA ILE A 239 -16.20 14.14 -1.13
C ILE A 239 -16.77 15.56 -1.29
N LEU A 240 -18.09 15.71 -1.36
CA LEU A 240 -18.73 17.03 -1.47
C LEU A 240 -18.37 17.95 -0.28
N ALA A 241 -18.26 17.41 0.93
CA ALA A 241 -17.82 18.15 2.11
C ALA A 241 -16.33 18.54 2.04
N ALA A 242 -15.50 17.68 1.44
CA ALA A 242 -14.07 17.89 1.28
C ALA A 242 -13.69 18.74 0.05
N LEU A 243 -14.62 19.00 -0.89
CA LEU A 243 -14.36 19.76 -2.12
C LEU A 243 -13.51 21.02 -1.97
N PRO A 244 -13.71 21.90 -0.95
CA PRO A 244 -12.89 23.11 -0.79
C PRO A 244 -11.43 22.85 -0.45
N LEU A 245 -11.11 21.64 0.02
CA LEU A 245 -9.76 21.22 0.38
C LEU A 245 -8.99 20.64 -0.81
N ILE A 246 -9.69 20.16 -1.84
CA ILE A 246 -9.07 19.44 -2.96
C ILE A 246 -8.42 20.45 -3.92
N VAL A 247 -7.11 20.34 -4.08
CA VAL A 247 -6.29 21.18 -4.98
C VAL A 247 -5.52 20.36 -6.03
N VAL A 248 -5.60 19.03 -5.96
CA VAL A 248 -5.00 18.10 -6.93
C VAL A 248 -6.11 17.35 -7.66
N SER A 249 -6.14 17.46 -8.99
CA SER A 249 -7.07 16.69 -9.83
C SER A 249 -6.63 15.24 -10.01
N ALA A 250 -7.52 14.36 -10.48
CA ALA A 250 -7.17 12.97 -10.83
C ALA A 250 -6.00 12.93 -11.85
N SER A 251 -6.04 13.79 -12.87
CA SER A 251 -4.97 13.88 -13.88
C SER A 251 -3.63 14.34 -13.29
N ASP A 252 -3.65 15.29 -12.35
CA ASP A 252 -2.44 15.74 -11.67
C ASP A 252 -1.87 14.64 -10.75
N ALA A 253 -2.75 13.86 -10.10
CA ALA A 253 -2.36 12.73 -9.26
C ALA A 253 -1.69 11.63 -10.10
N VAL A 254 -2.27 11.26 -11.26
CA VAL A 254 -1.64 10.31 -12.21
C VAL A 254 -0.28 10.81 -12.67
N THR A 255 -0.15 12.09 -13.03
CA THR A 255 1.12 12.68 -13.46
C THR A 255 2.17 12.64 -12.33
N ALA A 256 1.75 12.87 -11.09
CA ALA A 256 2.60 12.79 -9.93
C ALA A 256 3.05 11.35 -9.63
N THR A 257 2.19 10.37 -9.87
CA THR A 257 2.50 8.94 -9.74
C THR A 257 3.48 8.49 -10.81
N GLU A 258 3.28 8.83 -12.08
CA GLU A 258 4.25 8.54 -13.16
C GLU A 258 5.64 9.11 -12.85
N SER A 259 5.70 10.28 -12.22
CA SER A 259 6.98 10.88 -11.81
C SER A 259 7.69 10.08 -10.69
N SER A 260 6.91 9.39 -9.85
CA SER A 260 7.41 8.59 -8.73
C SER A 260 7.71 7.14 -9.17
N TYR A 261 6.96 6.64 -10.14
CA TYR A 261 7.04 5.29 -10.70
C TYR A 261 7.08 5.33 -12.23
N PRO A 262 8.20 5.76 -12.84
CA PRO A 262 8.27 5.88 -14.29
C PRO A 262 8.05 4.54 -15.00
N GLY A 263 7.13 4.51 -15.96
CA GLY A 263 6.80 3.30 -16.71
C GLY A 263 5.94 2.28 -15.97
N ALA A 264 5.35 2.65 -14.83
CA ALA A 264 4.33 1.83 -14.18
C ALA A 264 3.05 1.74 -15.04
N GLY A 265 2.37 0.59 -14.94
CA GLY A 265 0.99 0.44 -15.39
C GLY A 265 0.04 0.83 -14.25
N ILE A 266 -1.04 1.53 -14.57
CA ILE A 266 -2.09 1.90 -13.60
C ILE A 266 -3.29 0.99 -13.83
N ASN A 267 -3.81 0.43 -12.74
CA ASN A 267 -5.08 -0.28 -12.73
C ASN A 267 -6.21 0.67 -12.28
N GLU A 268 -6.07 1.23 -11.08
CA GLU A 268 -7.14 1.97 -10.42
C GLU A 268 -6.68 3.35 -9.93
N ILE A 269 -7.63 4.27 -9.84
CA ILE A 269 -7.52 5.56 -9.16
C ILE A 269 -8.78 5.74 -8.33
N GLU A 270 -8.65 6.12 -7.06
CA GLU A 270 -9.78 6.45 -6.18
C GLU A 270 -9.47 7.70 -5.36
N LEU A 271 -10.44 8.61 -5.26
CA LEU A 271 -10.40 9.71 -4.30
C LEU A 271 -10.95 9.24 -2.95
N GLU A 272 -10.05 9.08 -1.98
CA GLU A 272 -10.38 8.66 -0.63
C GLU A 272 -10.53 9.86 0.32
N VAL A 273 -11.61 9.85 1.09
CA VAL A 273 -11.88 10.85 2.14
C VAL A 273 -12.18 10.12 3.43
N GLU A 274 -11.17 10.03 4.28
CA GLU A 274 -11.29 9.38 5.58
C GLU A 274 -11.30 10.36 6.73
N THR A 275 -12.13 10.09 7.73
CA THR A 275 -12.23 10.92 8.93
C THR A 275 -11.77 10.12 10.12
N GLU A 276 -10.55 10.42 10.55
CA GLU A 276 -9.91 9.80 11.69
C GLU A 276 -9.98 10.70 12.92
N LYS A 277 -9.47 10.20 14.05
CA LYS A 277 -9.31 11.00 15.27
C LYS A 277 -8.35 12.19 15.06
N SER A 278 -7.39 12.03 14.14
CA SER A 278 -6.35 13.00 13.78
C SER A 278 -6.87 14.12 12.89
N GLY A 279 -7.98 13.92 12.20
CA GLY A 279 -8.57 14.85 11.25
C GLY A 279 -9.14 14.13 10.02
N THR A 280 -9.56 14.91 9.03
CA THR A 280 -9.96 14.38 7.72
C THR A 280 -8.73 14.30 6.82
N THR A 281 -8.45 13.12 6.29
CA THR A 281 -7.49 12.89 5.21
C THR A 281 -8.23 12.91 3.88
N VAL A 282 -7.61 13.50 2.86
CA VAL A 282 -8.15 13.54 1.50
C VAL A 282 -7.00 13.20 0.55
N GLN A 283 -7.06 12.02 -0.05
CA GLN A 283 -5.94 11.44 -0.79
C GLN A 283 -6.44 10.79 -2.08
N TRP A 284 -5.60 10.80 -3.11
CA TRP A 284 -5.75 9.90 -4.24
C TRP A 284 -5.01 8.60 -3.93
N LYS A 285 -5.72 7.48 -3.91
CA LYS A 285 -5.13 6.13 -4.01
C LYS A 285 -4.99 5.79 -5.49
N ILE A 286 -3.82 5.28 -5.89
CA ILE A 286 -3.54 4.88 -7.26
C ILE A 286 -2.90 3.49 -7.21
N SER A 287 -3.66 2.48 -7.60
CA SER A 287 -3.22 1.10 -7.66
C SER A 287 -2.45 0.87 -8.95
N LEU A 288 -1.19 0.44 -8.82
CA LEU A 288 -0.27 0.36 -9.94
C LEU A 288 0.64 -0.86 -9.86
N VAL A 289 1.13 -1.26 -11.02
CA VAL A 289 2.21 -2.23 -11.21
C VAL A 289 3.45 -1.46 -11.62
N THR A 290 4.50 -1.51 -10.81
CA THR A 290 5.78 -0.87 -11.12
C THR A 290 6.49 -1.54 -12.29
N ALA A 291 7.49 -0.88 -12.88
CA ALA A 291 8.30 -1.44 -13.98
C ALA A 291 9.05 -2.73 -13.58
N ASP A 292 9.27 -2.92 -12.27
CA ASP A 292 9.88 -4.11 -11.69
C ASP A 292 8.85 -5.18 -11.27
N LEU A 293 7.59 -5.04 -11.71
CA LEU A 293 6.48 -5.97 -11.47
C LEU A 293 6.07 -6.09 -9.99
N ILE A 294 6.15 -4.98 -9.26
CA ILE A 294 5.66 -4.89 -7.87
C ILE A 294 4.33 -4.14 -7.86
N GLU A 295 3.30 -4.74 -7.28
CA GLU A 295 1.97 -4.15 -7.07
C GLU A 295 1.95 -3.29 -5.81
N VAL A 296 1.56 -2.03 -5.96
CA VAL A 296 1.47 -1.08 -4.84
C VAL A 296 0.27 -0.15 -4.98
N ASP A 297 -0.28 0.28 -3.84
CA ASP A 297 -1.20 1.40 -3.75
C ASP A 297 -0.40 2.67 -3.42
N ALA A 298 -0.32 3.60 -4.36
CA ALA A 298 0.34 4.89 -4.16
C ALA A 298 -0.65 5.95 -3.67
N PHE A 299 -0.31 6.63 -2.57
CA PHE A 299 -1.15 7.67 -1.98
C PHE A 299 -0.58 9.07 -2.23
N ILE A 300 -1.41 9.95 -2.77
CA ILE A 300 -1.08 11.35 -3.04
C ILE A 300 -2.04 12.25 -2.25
N ASP A 301 -1.51 13.06 -1.32
CA ASP A 301 -2.30 14.08 -0.63
C ASP A 301 -2.95 15.05 -1.64
N ALA A 302 -4.27 15.08 -1.65
CA ALA A 302 -5.04 15.89 -2.59
C ALA A 302 -5.24 17.34 -2.11
N THR A 303 -4.82 17.65 -0.88
CA THR A 303 -5.01 18.96 -0.23
C THR A 303 -3.83 19.91 -0.35
N GLN A 304 -2.70 19.42 -0.87
CA GLN A 304 -1.49 20.20 -1.10
C GLN A 304 -1.10 20.14 -2.58
N PRO A 305 -0.54 21.23 -3.14
CA PRO A 305 0.00 21.20 -4.49
C PRO A 305 1.03 20.08 -4.67
N ILE A 306 1.12 19.54 -5.89
CA ILE A 306 2.12 18.54 -6.28
C ILE A 306 3.52 18.99 -5.83
N GLY A 307 4.23 18.10 -5.12
CA GLY A 307 5.55 18.36 -4.53
C GLY A 307 5.54 18.94 -3.11
N GLY A 308 4.36 19.28 -2.55
CA GLY A 308 4.21 19.79 -1.18
C GLY A 308 3.44 18.89 -0.21
N GLY A 309 2.73 17.87 -0.71
CA GLY A 309 1.92 16.94 0.10
C GLY A 309 2.64 15.65 0.50
N PHE A 310 2.14 15.00 1.54
CA PHE A 310 2.63 13.69 1.98
C PHE A 310 2.34 12.62 0.92
N ARG A 311 3.30 11.72 0.69
CA ARG A 311 3.21 10.62 -0.28
C ARG A 311 3.83 9.37 0.30
N TYR A 312 3.14 8.26 0.11
CA TYR A 312 3.61 6.95 0.51
C TYR A 312 2.98 5.90 -0.39
N ALA A 313 3.45 4.68 -0.29
CA ALA A 313 2.80 3.54 -0.90
C ALA A 313 2.65 2.42 0.12
N THR A 314 1.67 1.56 -0.11
CA THR A 314 1.45 0.32 0.64
C THR A 314 1.33 -0.87 -0.31
N ALA A 315 1.50 -2.07 0.24
CA ALA A 315 1.34 -3.33 -0.46
C ALA A 315 0.87 -4.44 0.50
N PRO A 316 0.25 -5.53 0.00
CA PRO A 316 -0.22 -5.69 -1.37
C PRO A 316 -1.37 -4.72 -1.68
N THR A 317 -1.69 -4.57 -2.97
CA THR A 317 -2.91 -3.88 -3.41
C THR A 317 -4.13 -4.69 -2.97
N ASN A 318 -5.12 -4.04 -2.37
CA ASN A 318 -6.33 -4.70 -1.87
C ASN A 318 -7.53 -4.43 -2.79
N PHE A 319 -7.40 -4.72 -4.08
CA PHE A 319 -8.53 -4.70 -5.00
C PHE A 319 -9.20 -6.07 -5.01
N VAL A 320 -10.49 -6.11 -4.70
CA VAL A 320 -11.29 -7.35 -4.82
C VAL A 320 -12.64 -6.99 -5.44
N ALA A 321 -12.90 -7.52 -6.63
CA ALA A 321 -14.18 -7.29 -7.31
C ALA A 321 -15.37 -7.69 -6.42
N GLY A 322 -16.27 -6.74 -6.20
CA GLY A 322 -17.41 -6.89 -5.29
C GLY A 322 -17.20 -6.35 -3.87
N ASP A 323 -16.03 -5.78 -3.53
CA ASP A 323 -15.84 -4.99 -2.30
C ASP A 323 -16.33 -3.55 -2.54
N PHE A 324 -17.65 -3.36 -2.52
CA PHE A 324 -18.27 -2.09 -2.89
C PHE A 324 -18.05 -1.00 -1.84
N ASN A 325 -17.88 -1.41 -0.58
CA ASN A 325 -17.68 -0.47 0.52
C ASN A 325 -16.19 -0.14 0.75
N SER A 326 -15.28 -0.88 0.11
CA SER A 326 -13.82 -0.76 0.19
C SER A 326 -13.26 -0.98 1.59
N ASP A 327 -13.82 -1.97 2.32
CA ASP A 327 -13.34 -2.37 3.65
C ASP A 327 -12.27 -3.47 3.61
N GLY A 328 -11.92 -3.93 2.40
CA GLY A 328 -10.93 -4.97 2.14
C GLY A 328 -11.48 -6.39 2.22
N MET A 329 -12.80 -6.57 2.37
CA MET A 329 -13.44 -7.88 2.45
C MET A 329 -14.73 -7.92 1.65
N VAL A 330 -14.85 -8.88 0.72
CA VAL A 330 -16.14 -9.15 0.06
C VAL A 330 -17.01 -10.01 0.96
N ASN A 331 -18.04 -9.40 1.55
CA ASN A 331 -18.85 -10.07 2.56
C ASN A 331 -20.35 -9.73 2.46
N ALA A 332 -21.08 -10.00 3.55
CA ALA A 332 -22.53 -9.81 3.60
C ALA A 332 -22.96 -8.34 3.46
N VAL A 333 -22.08 -7.40 3.79
CA VAL A 333 -22.33 -5.96 3.62
C VAL A 333 -22.39 -5.64 2.13
N ASP A 334 -21.41 -6.06 1.34
CA ASP A 334 -21.36 -5.81 -0.11
C ASP A 334 -22.49 -6.50 -0.86
N LEU A 335 -22.78 -7.75 -0.48
CA LEU A 335 -23.93 -8.47 -1.00
C LEU A 335 -25.24 -7.70 -0.75
N LEU A 336 -25.40 -7.07 0.42
CA LEU A 336 -26.58 -6.28 0.72
C LEU A 336 -26.63 -4.99 -0.11
N GLU A 337 -25.49 -4.38 -0.42
CA GLU A 337 -25.42 -3.22 -1.31
C GLU A 337 -25.91 -3.56 -2.72
N ALA A 338 -25.42 -4.64 -3.31
CA ALA A 338 -25.89 -5.12 -4.61
C ALA A 338 -27.39 -5.47 -4.60
N ILE A 339 -27.86 -6.17 -3.57
CA ILE A 339 -29.30 -6.52 -3.45
C ILE A 339 -30.18 -5.27 -3.36
N ASN A 340 -29.73 -4.22 -2.68
CA ASN A 340 -30.47 -2.96 -2.60
C ASN A 340 -30.60 -2.26 -3.95
N MET A 341 -29.72 -2.57 -4.90
CA MET A 341 -29.72 -2.05 -6.27
C MET A 341 -30.30 -3.02 -7.29
N TRP A 342 -30.95 -4.10 -6.87
CA TRP A 342 -31.49 -5.12 -7.77
C TRP A 342 -32.39 -4.55 -8.89
N GLY A 343 -32.00 -4.82 -10.13
CA GLY A 343 -32.65 -4.37 -11.36
C GLY A 343 -32.43 -2.89 -11.70
N ALA A 344 -31.56 -2.19 -10.96
CA ALA A 344 -31.17 -0.82 -11.27
C ALA A 344 -29.93 -0.79 -12.17
N VAL A 345 -29.78 0.30 -12.92
CA VAL A 345 -28.56 0.64 -13.64
C VAL A 345 -27.60 1.30 -12.64
N ASN A 346 -26.53 0.61 -12.27
CA ASN A 346 -25.45 1.11 -11.41
C ASN A 346 -24.15 0.45 -11.88
N PRO A 347 -23.41 1.07 -12.82
CA PRO A 347 -22.28 0.42 -13.48
C PRO A 347 -21.22 -0.13 -12.50
N PRO A 348 -20.81 0.57 -11.43
CA PRO A 348 -19.89 0.00 -10.43
C PRO A 348 -20.39 -1.24 -9.66
N MET A 349 -21.67 -1.60 -9.78
CA MET A 349 -22.26 -2.80 -9.14
C MET A 349 -22.73 -3.85 -10.16
N ASP A 350 -22.63 -3.55 -11.45
CA ASP A 350 -22.96 -4.41 -12.59
C ASP A 350 -21.70 -5.17 -13.01
N LEU A 351 -21.17 -6.01 -12.13
CA LEU A 351 -19.90 -6.74 -12.28
C LEU A 351 -19.85 -7.71 -13.46
N ASP A 352 -20.98 -8.07 -14.08
CA ASP A 352 -20.99 -8.88 -15.31
C ASP A 352 -21.31 -8.08 -16.59
N HIS A 353 -21.42 -6.75 -16.47
CA HIS A 353 -21.64 -5.78 -17.54
C HIS A 353 -22.87 -6.10 -18.41
N ASP A 354 -23.94 -6.65 -17.82
CA ASP A 354 -25.20 -6.94 -18.54
C ASP A 354 -26.14 -5.72 -18.65
N GLY A 355 -25.78 -4.64 -17.94
CA GLY A 355 -26.44 -3.34 -17.93
C GLY A 355 -27.32 -3.11 -16.69
N VAL A 356 -27.52 -4.10 -15.83
CA VAL A 356 -28.32 -3.99 -14.60
C VAL A 356 -27.78 -4.88 -13.48
N VAL A 357 -27.90 -4.39 -12.22
CA VAL A 357 -27.52 -5.22 -11.07
C VAL A 357 -28.49 -6.40 -10.91
N GLY A 358 -27.98 -7.62 -10.96
CA GLY A 358 -28.76 -8.85 -11.01
C GLY A 358 -28.01 -10.08 -10.50
N ALA A 359 -28.45 -11.24 -10.99
CA ALA A 359 -27.98 -12.54 -10.48
C ALA A 359 -26.54 -12.87 -10.94
N GLY A 360 -26.10 -12.31 -12.06
CA GLY A 360 -24.74 -12.46 -12.57
C GLY A 360 -23.73 -11.85 -11.61
N ASP A 361 -23.95 -10.59 -11.22
CA ASP A 361 -23.09 -9.87 -10.26
C ASP A 361 -22.97 -10.58 -8.91
N LEU A 362 -24.08 -11.14 -8.41
CA LEU A 362 -24.06 -11.94 -7.18
C LEU A 362 -23.15 -13.15 -7.29
N THR A 363 -23.01 -13.73 -8.48
CA THR A 363 -22.10 -14.86 -8.69
C THR A 363 -20.65 -14.41 -8.51
N THR A 364 -20.29 -13.22 -9.00
CA THR A 364 -18.97 -12.61 -8.80
C THR A 364 -18.71 -12.34 -7.32
N ILE A 365 -19.64 -11.67 -6.62
CA ILE A 365 -19.54 -11.39 -5.17
C ILE A 365 -19.33 -12.69 -4.37
N LEU A 366 -20.13 -13.72 -4.64
CA LEU A 366 -20.03 -14.99 -3.91
C LEU A 366 -18.76 -15.79 -4.26
N THR A 367 -18.20 -15.58 -5.45
CA THR A 367 -16.92 -16.21 -5.86
C THR A 367 -15.75 -15.59 -5.11
N ASN A 368 -15.82 -14.28 -4.82
CA ASN A 368 -14.77 -13.52 -4.15
C ASN A 368 -14.95 -13.43 -2.63
N TRP A 369 -15.91 -14.16 -2.06
CA TRP A 369 -16.26 -14.07 -0.64
C TRP A 369 -15.07 -14.36 0.28
N SER A 370 -14.80 -13.45 1.23
CA SER A 370 -13.66 -13.50 2.16
C SER A 370 -14.07 -13.42 3.62
#